data_AF-A0A2H0LXB9-F1
#
_entry.id   AF-A0A2H0LXB9-F1
#
_cell.length_a   1.000
_cell.length_b   1.000
_cell.length_c   1.000
_cell.angle_alpha   90.00
_cell.angle_beta   90.00
_cell.angle_gamma   90.00
#
_symmetry.space_group_name_H-M   'P 1'
#
loop_
_entity.id
_entity.type
_entity.pdbx_description
1 polymer ?
#
loop_
_entity_poly.entity_id
_entity_poly.type
_entity_poly.pdbx_seq_one_letter_code
_entity_poly.pdbx_strand_id
1 'polypeptide(L)'
;MIFFSFNLSGCVWFLVGASAAGGYAVSRDTIAGEIDAEYNDVWLAAKNVSQIMGIIKEEDRAKGFLDLNVDKSHVVINIDRLTPETLRLKIKARKYLMPNIGLAQKLFIKINQQIE
;
A
#
# COMPACT_ATOMS: atom_id res chain seq x y z
N MET A 1 -49.41 -18.81 10.69
CA MET A 1 -48.09 -19.21 10.14
C MET A 1 -47.37 -17.92 9.77
N ILE A 2 -46.16 -17.75 10.27
CA ILE A 2 -45.48 -16.48 10.58
C ILE A 2 -45.10 -15.66 9.34
N PHE A 3 -45.50 -14.38 9.32
CA PHE A 3 -45.00 -13.34 8.40
C PHE A 3 -43.59 -12.94 8.84
N PHE A 4 -42.56 -13.31 8.08
CA PHE A 4 -41.16 -13.01 8.36
C PHE A 4 -40.78 -11.67 7.72
N SER A 5 -40.91 -10.59 8.50
CA SER A 5 -40.47 -9.24 8.13
C SER A 5 -38.94 -9.13 8.24
N PHE A 6 -38.21 -9.25 7.13
CA PHE A 6 -36.80 -8.87 7.08
C PHE A 6 -36.68 -7.36 6.91
N ASN A 7 -36.54 -6.65 8.03
CA ASN A 7 -35.89 -5.34 8.08
C ASN A 7 -34.41 -5.54 7.75
N LEU A 8 -34.03 -5.38 6.47
CA LEU A 8 -32.64 -5.16 6.09
C LEU A 8 -32.43 -3.64 6.04
N SER A 9 -32.06 -3.08 7.19
CA SER A 9 -31.32 -1.83 7.29
C SER A 9 -30.06 -1.97 6.42
N GLY A 10 -30.17 -1.53 5.17
CA GLY A 10 -29.05 -1.44 4.25
C GLY A 10 -28.06 -0.39 4.76
N CYS A 11 -27.08 -0.82 5.55
CA CYS A 11 -25.81 -0.13 5.62
C CYS A 11 -25.18 -0.26 4.23
N VAL A 12 -25.39 0.75 3.39
CA VAL A 12 -24.68 0.90 2.13
C VAL A 12 -23.21 1.06 2.50
N TRP A 13 -22.48 -0.06 2.47
CA TRP A 13 -21.03 -0.06 2.57
C TRP A 13 -20.53 0.62 1.30
N PHE A 14 -20.23 1.90 1.42
CA PHE A 14 -19.63 2.72 0.38
C PHE A 14 -18.20 2.22 0.12
N LEU A 15 -18.08 1.07 -0.55
CA LEU A 15 -16.84 0.52 -1.10
C LEU A 15 -16.47 1.26 -2.38
N VAL A 16 -16.32 2.57 -2.31
CA VAL A 16 -15.62 3.33 -3.36
C VAL A 16 -14.12 3.14 -3.10
N GLY A 17 -13.57 2.02 -3.60
CA GLY A 17 -12.12 1.76 -3.62
C GLY A 17 -11.66 0.32 -3.40
N ALA A 18 -12.56 -0.62 -3.09
CA ALA A 18 -12.21 -2.02 -2.84
C ALA A 18 -12.50 -2.90 -4.06
N SER A 19 -11.70 -2.73 -5.11
CA SER A 19 -11.65 -3.70 -6.20
C SER A 19 -10.20 -3.95 -6.57
N ALA A 20 -9.54 -4.84 -5.84
CA ALA A 20 -8.41 -5.60 -6.32
C ALA A 20 -8.27 -6.84 -5.43
N ALA A 21 -8.36 -8.02 -6.05
CA ALA A 21 -8.12 -9.30 -5.41
C ALA A 21 -6.77 -9.27 -4.66
N GLY A 22 -6.78 -9.34 -3.32
CA GLY A 22 -5.55 -9.43 -2.52
C GLY A 22 -5.40 -8.47 -1.32
N GLY A 23 -6.46 -7.83 -0.82
CA GLY A 23 -6.41 -7.12 0.48
C GLY A 23 -5.76 -5.73 0.46
N TYR A 24 -5.54 -5.13 -0.71
CA TYR A 24 -5.05 -3.75 -0.85
C TYR A 24 -6.03 -2.88 -1.64
N ALA A 25 -6.17 -1.62 -1.22
CA ALA A 25 -6.93 -0.60 -1.93
C ALA A 25 -6.07 0.04 -3.03
N VAL A 26 -6.61 0.05 -4.26
CA VAL A 26 -5.97 0.71 -5.41
C VAL A 26 -6.74 2.00 -5.71
N SER A 27 -6.05 3.13 -5.61
CA SER A 27 -6.52 4.43 -6.07
C SER A 27 -5.84 4.81 -7.39
N ARG A 28 -6.25 5.93 -8.01
CA ARG A 28 -5.80 6.38 -9.34
C ARG A 28 -4.27 6.46 -9.50
N ASP A 29 -3.51 6.65 -8.43
CA ASP A 29 -2.04 6.77 -8.44
C ASP A 29 -1.35 6.10 -7.24
N THR A 30 -2.13 5.47 -6.35
CA THR A 30 -1.66 5.01 -5.04
C THR A 30 -2.15 3.60 -4.80
N ILE A 31 -1.25 2.71 -4.41
CA ILE A 31 -1.60 1.42 -3.82
C ILE A 31 -1.41 1.52 -2.32
N ALA A 32 -2.44 1.13 -1.57
CA ALA A 32 -2.42 1.13 -0.13
C ALA A 32 -2.86 -0.25 0.37
N GLY A 33 -2.00 -0.92 1.15
CA GLY A 33 -2.34 -2.18 1.81
C GLY A 33 -2.08 -2.09 3.30
N GLU A 34 -2.74 -2.97 4.04
CA GLU A 34 -2.51 -3.18 5.46
C GLU A 34 -1.63 -4.42 5.63
N ILE A 35 -0.66 -4.33 6.54
CA ILE A 35 0.33 -5.36 6.82
C ILE A 35 0.39 -5.53 8.34
N ASP A 36 0.14 -6.74 8.80
CA ASP A 36 0.27 -7.10 10.21
C ASP A 36 1.69 -7.63 10.47
N ALA A 37 2.61 -6.70 10.75
CA ALA A 37 4.02 -7.01 10.99
C ALA A 37 4.70 -5.91 11.82
N GLU A 38 5.89 -6.20 12.34
CA GLU A 38 6.65 -5.20 13.08
C GLU A 38 7.15 -4.09 12.14
N TYR A 39 7.11 -2.84 12.62
CA TYR A 39 7.55 -1.67 11.84
C TYR A 39 8.98 -1.81 11.31
N ASN A 40 9.85 -2.40 12.11
CA ASN A 40 11.23 -2.58 11.72
C ASN A 40 11.37 -3.52 10.51
N ASP A 41 10.59 -4.59 10.47
CA ASP A 41 10.63 -5.59 9.41
C ASP A 41 10.08 -5.02 8.11
N VAL A 42 8.94 -4.32 8.17
CA VAL A 42 8.36 -3.64 7.01
C VAL A 42 9.28 -2.55 6.48
N TRP A 43 9.91 -1.77 7.37
CA TRP A 43 10.88 -0.75 6.98
C TRP A 43 12.09 -1.36 6.26
N LEU A 44 12.65 -2.43 6.82
CA LEU A 44 13.84 -3.08 6.29
C LEU A 44 13.54 -3.78 4.96
N ALA A 45 12.39 -4.46 4.85
CA ALA A 45 11.90 -5.02 3.59
C ALA A 45 11.69 -3.93 2.53
N ALA A 46 10.98 -2.84 2.86
CA ALA A 46 10.75 -1.72 1.95
C ALA A 46 12.06 -1.10 1.46
N LYS A 47 13.03 -0.89 2.35
CA LYS A 47 14.35 -0.37 2.00
C LYS A 47 15.12 -1.31 1.09
N ASN A 48 15.17 -2.61 1.42
CA ASN A 48 15.87 -3.61 0.61
C ASN A 48 15.29 -3.71 -0.80
N VAL A 49 13.96 -3.83 -0.93
CA VAL A 49 13.30 -3.84 -2.24
C VAL A 49 13.60 -2.55 -3.01
N SER A 50 13.56 -1.40 -2.33
CA SER A 50 13.86 -0.10 -2.94
C SER A 50 15.29 -0.02 -3.48
N GLN A 51 16.27 -0.53 -2.74
CA GLN A 51 17.68 -0.60 -3.16
C GLN A 51 17.90 -1.55 -4.34
N ILE A 52 17.14 -2.64 -4.42
CA ILE A 52 17.23 -3.60 -5.54
C ILE A 52 16.59 -3.03 -6.80
N MET A 53 15.47 -2.32 -6.65
CA MET A 53 14.65 -1.88 -7.79
C MET A 53 15.06 -0.53 -8.37
N GLY A 54 15.73 0.34 -7.60
CA GLY A 54 16.06 1.67 -8.07
C GLY A 54 17.02 2.43 -7.17
N ILE A 55 16.99 3.75 -7.31
CA ILE A 55 17.88 4.66 -6.58
C ILE A 55 17.08 5.41 -5.54
N ILE A 56 17.40 5.22 -4.27
CA ILE A 56 16.82 5.96 -3.14
C ILE A 56 17.39 7.38 -3.16
N LYS A 57 16.50 8.37 -3.15
CA LYS A 57 16.84 9.79 -3.06
C LYS A 57 16.81 10.30 -1.63
N GLU A 58 15.78 9.91 -0.90
CA GLU A 58 15.55 10.35 0.47
C GLU A 58 14.92 9.20 1.26
N GLU A 59 15.35 9.04 2.51
CA GLU A 59 14.75 8.11 3.46
C GLU A 59 14.62 8.79 4.82
N ASP A 60 13.45 8.67 5.43
CA ASP A 60 13.18 9.12 6.79
C ASP A 60 12.49 8.00 7.56
N ARG A 61 13.29 7.29 8.36
CA ARG A 61 12.82 6.16 9.19
C ARG A 61 11.87 6.59 10.29
N ALA A 62 11.97 7.83 10.79
CA ALA A 62 11.08 8.30 11.85
C ALA A 62 9.67 8.56 11.30
N LYS A 63 9.58 9.02 10.05
CA LYS A 63 8.30 9.29 9.37
C LYS A 63 7.76 8.12 8.54
N GLY A 64 8.53 7.03 8.39
CA GLY A 64 8.14 5.92 7.52
C GLY A 64 8.14 6.28 6.05
N PHE A 65 9.00 7.20 5.63
CA PHE A 65 9.02 7.77 4.29
C PHE A 65 10.24 7.30 3.49
N LEU A 66 10.03 6.84 2.26
CA LEU A 66 11.07 6.65 1.26
C LEU A 66 10.69 7.30 -0.07
N ASP A 67 11.63 8.05 -0.63
CA ASP A 67 11.58 8.60 -1.98
C ASP A 67 12.62 7.89 -2.83
N LEU A 68 12.19 7.30 -3.95
CA LEU A 68 13.07 6.60 -4.87
C LEU A 68 12.68 6.85 -6.34
N ASN A 69 13.66 6.66 -7.21
CA ASN A 69 13.47 6.65 -8.65
C ASN A 69 13.65 5.22 -9.19
N VAL A 70 12.64 4.72 -9.91
CA VAL A 70 12.64 3.41 -10.57
C VAL A 70 12.26 3.59 -12.04
N ASP A 71 13.15 3.24 -12.98
CA ASP A 71 12.88 3.28 -14.43
C ASP A 71 12.23 4.59 -14.92
N LYS A 72 12.82 5.73 -14.53
CA LYS A 72 12.33 7.10 -14.81
C LYS A 72 10.97 7.45 -14.17
N SER A 73 10.46 6.60 -13.30
CA SER A 73 9.28 6.85 -12.48
C SER A 73 9.73 7.28 -11.08
N HIS A 74 9.11 8.33 -10.58
CA HIS A 74 9.24 8.76 -9.21
C HIS A 74 8.28 7.93 -8.34
N VAL A 75 8.80 7.37 -7.27
CA VAL A 75 8.04 6.53 -6.35
C VAL A 75 8.22 7.05 -4.94
N VAL A 76 7.11 7.12 -4.22
CA VAL A 76 7.06 7.50 -2.83
C VAL A 76 6.39 6.39 -2.04
N ILE A 77 7.08 5.89 -1.03
CA ILE A 77 6.59 4.87 -0.10
C ILE A 77 6.36 5.54 1.25
N ASN A 78 5.19 5.33 1.83
CA ASN A 78 4.85 5.76 3.19
C ASN A 78 4.39 4.56 4.00
N ILE A 79 4.88 4.46 5.23
CA ILE A 79 4.54 3.42 6.20
C ILE A 79 3.91 4.12 7.40
N ASP A 80 2.59 4.04 7.49
CA ASP A 80 1.81 4.64 8.58
C ASP A 80 1.40 3.56 9.58
N ARG A 81 1.62 3.75 10.88
CA ARG A 81 1.11 2.83 11.89
C ARG A 81 -0.39 3.09 12.13
N LEU A 82 -1.25 2.10 11.87
CA LEU A 82 -2.69 2.21 12.13
C LEU A 82 -3.04 1.76 13.55
N THR A 83 -2.47 0.62 13.96
CA THR A 83 -2.63 0.03 15.29
C THR A 83 -1.25 -0.44 15.78
N PRO A 84 -1.10 -0.92 17.03
CA PRO A 84 0.18 -1.46 17.50
C PRO A 84 0.72 -2.61 16.64
N GLU A 85 -0.16 -3.37 15.99
CA GLU A 85 0.17 -4.58 15.23
C GLU A 85 -0.01 -4.41 13.71
N THR A 86 -0.81 -3.43 13.29
CA THR A 86 -1.15 -3.20 11.88
C THR A 86 -0.51 -1.92 11.36
N LEU A 87 0.21 -2.05 10.25
CA LEU A 87 0.83 -0.97 9.50
C LEU A 87 0.14 -0.80 8.16
N ARG A 88 0.10 0.42 7.66
CA ARG A 88 -0.42 0.76 6.34
C ARG A 88 0.73 1.17 5.43
N LEU A 89 0.98 0.35 4.42
CA LEU A 89 1.95 0.61 3.38
C LEU A 89 1.27 1.31 2.21
N LYS A 90 1.66 2.54 1.90
CA LYS A 90 1.18 3.32 0.76
C LYS A 90 2.31 3.55 -0.23
N ILE A 91 2.10 3.13 -1.47
CA ILE A 91 3.05 3.29 -2.56
C ILE A 91 2.42 4.13 -3.65
N LYS A 92 3.03 5.29 -3.92
CA LYS A 92 2.65 6.19 -5.01
C LYS A 92 3.73 6.09 -6.07
N ALA A 93 3.34 5.81 -7.31
CA ALA A 93 4.28 5.76 -8.42
C ALA A 93 3.77 6.64 -9.55
N ARG A 94 4.60 7.57 -10.00
CA ARG A 94 4.28 8.51 -11.08
C ARG A 94 5.43 8.61 -12.06
N LYS A 95 5.12 8.57 -13.34
CA LYS A 95 6.08 8.79 -14.43
C LYS A 95 5.69 10.08 -15.13
N TYR A 96 6.46 11.14 -14.91
CA TYR A 96 6.11 12.51 -15.30
C TYR A 96 4.75 12.92 -14.71
N LEU A 97 3.68 12.92 -15.51
CA LEU A 97 2.32 13.28 -15.12
C LEU A 97 1.35 12.08 -15.08
N MET A 98 1.81 10.89 -15.48
CA MET A 98 0.97 9.70 -15.54
C MET A 98 1.19 8.80 -14.31
N PRO A 99 0.12 8.29 -13.69
CA PRO A 99 0.25 7.29 -12.64
C PRO A 99 0.82 5.99 -13.21
N ASN A 100 1.72 5.35 -12.47
CA ASN A 100 2.33 4.08 -12.83
C ASN A 100 1.92 2.99 -11.83
N ILE A 101 0.65 2.60 -11.88
CA ILE A 101 0.06 1.61 -10.96
C ILE A 101 0.77 0.25 -11.06
N GLY A 102 1.22 -0.14 -12.25
CA GLY A 102 1.96 -1.40 -12.43
C GLY A 102 3.25 -1.45 -11.62
N LEU A 103 4.00 -0.35 -11.56
CA LEU A 103 5.19 -0.28 -10.70
C LEU A 103 4.83 -0.25 -9.21
N ALA A 104 3.80 0.50 -8.82
CA ALA A 104 3.34 0.52 -7.43
C ALA A 104 2.92 -0.88 -6.96
N GLN A 105 2.22 -1.64 -7.81
CA GLN A 105 1.75 -3.00 -7.51
C GLN A 105 2.92 -3.97 -7.41
N LYS A 106 3.87 -3.89 -8.34
CA LYS A 106 5.07 -4.73 -8.34
C LYS A 106 5.91 -4.50 -7.08
N LEU A 107 6.07 -3.24 -6.66
CA LEU A 107 6.75 -2.89 -5.42
C LEU A 107 6.00 -3.43 -4.20
N PHE A 108 4.69 -3.22 -4.14
CA PHE A 108 3.85 -3.70 -3.04
C PHE A 108 3.98 -5.22 -2.85
N ILE A 109 3.83 -5.99 -3.94
CA ILE A 109 3.95 -7.46 -3.92
C ILE A 109 5.35 -7.88 -3.46
N LYS A 110 6.41 -7.25 -3.97
CA LYS A 110 7.79 -7.59 -3.59
C LYS A 110 8.10 -7.31 -2.13
N ILE A 111 7.55 -6.21 -1.59
CA ILE A 111 7.73 -5.88 -0.16
C ILE A 111 6.99 -6.92 0.68
N ASN A 112 5.75 -7.27 0.32
CA ASN A 112 4.98 -8.29 1.04
C ASN A 112 5.68 -9.65 1.05
N GLN A 113 6.20 -10.08 -0.11
CA GLN A 113 6.97 -11.32 -0.28
C GLN A 113 8.27 -11.38 0.53
N GLN A 114 8.77 -10.23 1.02
CA GLN A 114 10.00 -10.17 1.81
C GLN A 114 9.72 -10.17 3.32
N ILE A 115 8.44 -10.00 3.71
CA ILE A 115 7.97 -10.01 5.09
C ILE A 115 7.39 -11.39 5.43
N GLU A 116 6.73 -12.05 4.47
CA GLU A 116 6.34 -13.48 4.54
C GLU A 116 7.55 -14.42 4.56
#